data_AF-A0A4Q9FG05-F1
#
_entry.id   AF-A0A4Q9FG05-F1
#
_cell.length_a   1.000
_cell.length_b   1.000
_cell.length_c   1.000
_cell.angle_alpha   90.00
_cell.angle_beta   90.00
_cell.angle_gamma   90.00
#
_symmetry.space_group_name_H-M   'P 1'
#
loop_
_entity.id
_entity.type
_entity.pdbx_description
1 polymer ?
#
loop_
_entity_poly.entity_id
_entity_poly.type
_entity_poly.pdbx_seq_one_letter_code
_entity_poly.pdbx_strand_id
1 'polypeptide(L)'
;VTFFSRSKQRLWTKGEESGNFLNLLDIKNDCDNDSLLIQVNPVGPTCHTGTDTCWKEENNSSYGFFLTLEDVIAERVANKDTTKSYVASLFSKGINKIAQKV
;
A
#
# COMPACT_ATOMS: atom_id res chain seq x y z
N VAL A 1 13.67 6.71 11.01
CA VAL A 1 13.90 5.56 11.92
C VAL A 1 15.39 5.39 12.15
N THR A 2 15.81 5.23 13.40
CA THR A 2 17.22 5.12 13.80
C THR A 2 17.43 3.83 14.57
N PHE A 3 18.44 3.07 14.16
CA PHE A 3 18.85 1.82 14.80
C PHE A 3 20.15 2.05 15.58
N PHE A 4 20.46 1.15 16.50
CA PHE A 4 21.82 1.01 17.00
C PHE A 4 22.57 -0.03 16.15
N SER A 5 23.56 0.41 15.39
CA SER A 5 24.40 -0.48 14.59
C SER A 5 25.41 -1.17 15.50
N ARG A 6 25.23 -2.46 15.75
CA ARG A 6 26.17 -3.27 16.55
C ARG A 6 27.55 -3.39 15.90
N SER A 7 27.65 -3.32 14.57
CA SER A 7 28.94 -3.35 13.87
C SER A 7 29.67 -2.00 13.94
N LYS A 8 28.94 -0.88 13.79
CA LYS A 8 29.52 0.48 13.88
C LYS A 8 29.60 1.01 15.32
N GLN A 9 29.01 0.31 16.29
CA GLN A 9 28.91 0.71 17.71
C GLN A 9 28.38 2.15 17.89
N ARG A 10 27.39 2.53 17.09
CA ARG A 10 26.77 3.85 17.14
C ARG A 10 25.31 3.83 16.68
N LEU A 11 24.62 4.93 16.96
CA LEU A 11 23.34 5.22 16.31
C LEU A 11 23.55 5.39 14.81
N TRP A 12 22.64 4.82 14.03
CA TRP A 12 22.62 4.87 12.58
C TRP A 12 21.19 5.09 12.10
N THR A 13 20.98 6.18 11.35
CA THR A 13 19.65 6.51 10.83
C THR A 13 19.50 5.91 9.44
N LYS A 14 18.47 5.08 9.23
CA LYS A 14 18.20 4.50 7.91
C LYS A 14 18.00 5.63 6.91
N GLY A 15 18.81 5.63 5.86
CA GLY A 15 18.83 6.67 4.83
C GLY A 15 19.93 7.72 4.99
N GLU A 16 20.73 7.71 6.07
CA GLU A 16 21.76 8.75 6.30
C GLU A 16 22.84 8.84 5.20
N GLU A 17 23.10 7.75 4.48
CA GLU A 17 24.03 7.71 3.34
C GLU A 17 23.28 7.69 1.99
N SER A 18 22.10 7.05 1.91
CA SER A 18 21.41 6.80 0.65
C SER A 18 20.29 7.79 0.31
N GLY A 19 19.89 8.64 1.26
CA GLY A 19 18.70 9.48 1.16
C GLY A 19 17.37 8.74 1.33
N ASN A 20 17.37 7.40 1.39
CA ASN A 20 16.17 6.59 1.48
C ASN A 20 15.74 6.40 2.94
N PHE A 21 15.12 7.44 3.51
CA PHE A 21 14.67 7.50 4.90
C PHE A 21 13.40 6.70 5.14
N LEU A 22 13.16 6.34 6.40
CA LEU A 22 11.90 5.78 6.87
C LEU A 22 11.24 6.78 7.83
N ASN A 23 10.17 7.42 7.39
CA ASN A 23 9.41 8.39 8.19
C ASN A 23 8.49 7.61 9.14
N LEU A 24 8.66 7.79 10.44
CA LEU A 24 7.92 7.06 11.46
C LEU A 24 6.42 7.43 11.43
N LEU A 25 5.55 6.42 11.51
CA LEU A 25 4.11 6.59 11.69
C LEU A 25 3.65 6.12 13.07
N ASP A 26 3.99 4.88 13.44
CA ASP A 26 3.56 4.25 14.69
C ASP A 26 4.59 3.23 15.18
N ILE A 27 4.56 2.92 16.49
CA ILE A 27 5.37 1.87 17.12
C ILE A 27 4.47 1.06 18.04
N LYS A 28 4.51 -0.27 17.88
CA LYS A 28 3.81 -1.22 18.75
C LYS A 28 4.79 -2.21 19.35
N ASN A 29 4.47 -2.67 20.55
CA ASN A 29 5.17 -3.77 21.20
C ASN A 29 4.38 -5.07 21.01
N ASP A 30 5.05 -6.21 21.09
CA ASP A 30 4.41 -7.51 21.21
C ASP A 30 3.95 -7.80 22.65
N CYS A 31 3.39 -8.99 22.87
CA CYS A 31 2.71 -9.33 24.13
C CYS A 31 3.66 -9.64 25.30
N ASP A 32 4.87 -10.12 25.00
CA ASP A 32 5.93 -10.42 25.96
C ASP A 32 7.00 -9.31 26.05
N ASN A 33 6.88 -8.28 25.22
CA ASN A 33 7.68 -7.05 25.24
C ASN A 33 9.13 -7.24 24.82
N ASP A 34 9.39 -8.15 23.88
CA ASP A 34 10.73 -8.40 23.36
C ASP A 34 10.94 -7.88 21.92
N SER A 35 9.85 -7.54 21.21
CA SER A 35 9.91 -7.06 19.83
C SER A 35 9.02 -5.86 19.55
N LEU A 36 9.55 -4.93 18.73
CA LEU A 36 8.82 -3.74 18.28
C LEU A 36 8.42 -3.86 16.80
N LEU A 37 7.15 -3.60 16.50
CA LEU A 37 6.66 -3.35 15.15
C LEU A 37 6.67 -1.85 14.87
N ILE A 38 7.48 -1.42 13.92
CA ILE A 38 7.62 -0.02 13.52
C ILE A 38 6.93 0.19 12.18
N GLN A 39 5.87 0.99 12.16
CA GLN A 39 5.19 1.40 10.93
C GLN A 39 5.80 2.68 10.39
N VAL A 40 6.04 2.73 9.08
CA VAL A 40 6.78 3.82 8.44
C VAL A 40 6.23 4.14 7.05
N ASN A 41 6.45 5.37 6.61
CA ASN A 41 6.34 5.76 5.20
C ASN A 41 7.77 5.89 4.62
N PRO A 42 8.18 5.02 3.69
CA PRO A 42 9.52 5.07 3.10
C PRO A 42 9.67 6.25 2.12
N VAL A 43 10.87 6.83 2.10
CA VAL A 43 11.31 7.78 1.08
C VAL A 43 12.18 7.00 0.09
N GLY A 44 11.66 6.70 -1.10
CA GLY A 44 12.36 5.89 -2.10
C GLY A 44 12.52 4.40 -1.72
N PRO A 45 13.29 3.61 -2.48
CA PRO A 45 13.42 2.18 -2.25
C PRO A 45 14.15 1.89 -0.93
N THR A 46 13.57 1.02 -0.10
CA THR A 46 14.18 0.69 1.20
C THR A 46 15.44 -0.15 1.04
N CYS A 47 15.45 -1.08 0.08
CA CYS A 47 16.54 -2.02 -0.14
C CYS A 47 17.69 -1.41 -0.95
N HIS A 48 18.92 -1.84 -0.66
CA HIS A 48 20.12 -1.42 -1.37
C HIS A 48 20.19 -1.93 -2.82
N THR A 49 19.37 -2.92 -3.19
CA THR A 49 19.25 -3.40 -4.58
C THR A 49 18.22 -2.63 -5.40
N GLY A 50 17.62 -1.57 -4.84
CA GLY A 50 16.58 -0.77 -5.51
C GLY A 50 15.16 -1.33 -5.40
N THR A 51 14.97 -2.47 -4.72
CA THR A 51 13.63 -3.03 -4.45
C THR A 51 12.98 -2.36 -3.25
N ASP A 52 11.65 -2.43 -3.17
CA ASP A 52 10.89 -1.82 -2.06
C ASP A 52 11.16 -2.52 -0.73
N THR A 53 11.28 -3.85 -0.75
CA THR A 53 11.58 -4.68 0.42
C THR A 53 12.88 -5.48 0.24
N CYS A 54 13.44 -5.96 1.35
CA CYS A 54 14.60 -6.85 1.33
C CYS A 54 14.28 -8.24 0.75
N TRP A 55 13.02 -8.67 0.80
CA TRP A 55 12.57 -9.99 0.35
C TRP A 55 12.27 -10.07 -1.14
N LYS A 56 12.29 -8.94 -1.86
CA LYS A 56 11.92 -8.84 -3.29
C LYS A 56 10.48 -9.30 -3.57
N GLU A 57 9.63 -9.24 -2.55
CA GLU A 57 8.21 -9.50 -2.66
C GLU A 57 7.47 -8.19 -2.95
N GLU A 58 6.31 -8.31 -3.59
CA GLU A 58 5.41 -7.17 -3.79
C GLU A 58 4.85 -6.71 -2.45
N ASN A 59 5.13 -5.45 -2.10
CA ASN A 59 4.63 -4.80 -0.90
C ASN A 59 3.33 -4.03 -1.20
N ASN A 60 2.40 -4.71 -1.84
CA ASN A 60 1.11 -4.14 -2.19
C ASN A 60 0.06 -4.59 -1.17
N SER A 61 -0.78 -3.66 -0.73
CA SER A 61 -1.97 -4.02 0.04
C SER A 61 -2.91 -4.83 -0.84
N SER A 62 -3.00 -6.14 -0.61
CA SER A 62 -4.01 -6.96 -1.26
C SER A 62 -5.35 -6.73 -0.55
N TYR A 63 -6.24 -5.94 -1.16
CA TYR A 63 -7.63 -5.84 -0.68
C TYR A 63 -8.48 -7.07 -1.05
N GLY A 64 -7.82 -8.17 -1.43
CA GLY A 64 -8.45 -9.44 -1.78
C GLY A 64 -9.51 -9.28 -2.86
N PHE A 65 -10.71 -9.78 -2.58
CA PHE A 65 -11.85 -9.74 -3.51
C PHE A 65 -12.25 -8.31 -3.94
N PHE A 66 -11.99 -7.29 -3.13
CA PHE A 66 -12.38 -5.91 -3.49
C PHE A 66 -11.62 -5.39 -4.71
N LEU A 67 -10.34 -5.74 -4.87
CA LEU A 67 -9.57 -5.41 -6.09
C LEU A 67 -10.19 -6.08 -7.32
N THR A 68 -10.52 -7.37 -7.21
CA THR A 68 -11.21 -8.09 -8.30
C THR A 68 -12.55 -7.47 -8.65
N LEU A 69 -13.30 -6.99 -7.65
CA LEU A 69 -14.58 -6.33 -7.87
C LEU A 69 -14.40 -4.97 -8.56
N GLU A 70 -13.40 -4.18 -8.15
CA GLU A 70 -13.06 -2.91 -8.80
C GLU A 70 -12.67 -3.11 -10.27
N ASP A 71 -11.84 -4.12 -10.57
CA ASP A 71 -11.46 -4.47 -11.94
C ASP A 71 -12.68 -4.87 -12.78
N VAL A 72 -13.56 -5.71 -12.24
CA VAL A 72 -14.80 -6.12 -12.92
C VAL A 72 -15.74 -4.92 -13.15
N ILE A 73 -15.81 -3.98 -12.21
CA ILE A 73 -16.59 -2.75 -12.40
C ILE A 73 -15.98 -1.91 -13.52
N ALA A 74 -14.66 -1.68 -13.49
CA ALA A 74 -13.96 -0.91 -14.51
C ALA A 74 -14.14 -1.51 -15.91
N GLU A 75 -13.99 -2.83 -16.04
CA GLU A 75 -14.20 -3.57 -17.28
C GLU A 75 -15.65 -3.41 -17.80
N ARG A 76 -16.64 -3.59 -16.92
CA ARG A 76 -18.07 -3.44 -17.28
C ARG A 76 -18.43 -2.02 -17.70
N VAL A 77 -17.82 -1.00 -17.08
CA VAL A 77 -17.99 0.40 -17.48
C VAL A 77 -17.37 0.65 -18.85
N ALA A 78 -16.17 0.10 -19.11
CA ALA A 78 -15.48 0.24 -20.39
C ALA A 78 -16.24 -0.46 -21.54
N ASN A 79 -16.77 -1.66 -21.31
CA ASN A 79 -17.50 -2.46 -22.29
C ASN A 79 -18.85 -1.85 -22.70
N LYS A 80 -19.45 -0.98 -21.87
CA LYS A 80 -20.72 -0.27 -22.13
C LYS A 80 -21.92 -1.15 -22.53
N ASP A 81 -21.88 -2.47 -22.28
CA ASP A 81 -23.01 -3.37 -22.54
C ASP A 81 -24.09 -3.21 -21.46
N THR A 82 -24.99 -2.26 -21.70
CA THR A 82 -26.10 -1.95 -20.81
C THR A 82 -27.19 -3.02 -20.74
N THR A 83 -27.18 -4.00 -21.65
CA THR A 83 -28.19 -5.08 -21.69
C THR A 83 -27.82 -6.24 -20.78
N LYS A 84 -26.51 -6.53 -20.63
CA LYS A 84 -26.01 -7.64 -19.81
C LYS A 84 -25.41 -7.21 -18.48
N SER A 85 -25.16 -5.92 -18.27
CA SER A 85 -24.48 -5.42 -17.07
C SER A 85 -25.28 -4.33 -16.37
N TYR A 86 -25.68 -4.61 -15.12
CA TYR A 86 -26.28 -3.61 -14.23
C TYR A 86 -25.36 -2.40 -14.04
N VAL A 87 -24.06 -2.64 -13.80
CA VAL A 87 -23.03 -1.60 -13.65
C VAL A 87 -23.02 -0.69 -14.87
N ALA A 88 -22.94 -1.26 -16.08
CA ALA A 88 -22.93 -0.46 -17.31
C ALA A 88 -24.22 0.36 -17.47
N SER A 89 -25.38 -0.25 -17.14
CA SER A 89 -26.68 0.43 -17.19
C SER A 89 -26.83 1.56 -16.16
N LEU A 90 -26.11 1.49 -15.05
CA LEU A 90 -26.14 2.51 -14.00
C LEU A 90 -25.22 3.67 -14.38
N PHE A 91 -24.02 3.38 -14.89
CA PHE A 91 -23.07 4.39 -15.38
C PHE A 91 -23.60 5.16 -16.61
N SER A 92 -24.36 4.52 -17.50
CA SER A 92 -24.99 5.21 -18.63
C SER A 92 -26.04 6.25 -18.22
N LYS A 93 -26.60 6.14 -17.01
CA LYS A 93 -27.57 7.10 -16.44
C LYS A 93 -26.91 8.33 -15.80
N GLY A 94 -25.57 8.38 -15.78
CA GLY A 94 -24.79 9.50 -15.28
C GLY A 94 -24.59 9.52 -13.76
N ILE A 95 -23.63 10.33 -13.32
CA ILE A 95 -23.14 10.34 -11.93
C ILE A 95 -24.21 10.69 -10.91
N ASN A 96 -25.17 11.57 -11.26
CA ASN A 96 -26.29 11.92 -10.37
C ASN A 96 -27.15 10.71 -10.01
N LYS A 97 -27.36 9.77 -10.95
CA LYS A 97 -28.13 8.55 -10.70
C LYS A 97 -27.35 7.50 -9.92
N ILE A 98 -26.04 7.46 -10.07
CA ILE A 98 -25.16 6.64 -9.24
C ILE A 98 -25.17 7.16 -7.80
N ALA A 99 -24.97 8.47 -7.60
CA ALA A 99 -24.91 9.09 -6.27
C ALA A 99 -26.21 8.94 -5.47
N GLN A 100 -27.36 8.84 -6.13
CA GLN A 100 -28.65 8.53 -5.48
C GLN A 100 -28.74 7.11 -4.88
N LYS A 101 -27.75 6.24 -5.12
CA LYS A 101 -27.70 4.86 -4.62
C LYS A 101 -26.68 4.66 -3.48
N VAL A 102 -25.92 5.70 -3.14
CA VAL A 102 -25.00 5.75 -1.99
C VAL A 102 -25.75 6.37 -0.82
#